data_AF-A0A941J6M2-F1
#
_entry.id   AF-A0A941J6M2-F1
#
_cell.length_a   1.000
_cell.length_b   1.000
_cell.length_c   1.000
_cell.angle_alpha   90.00
_cell.angle_beta   90.00
_cell.angle_gamma   90.00
#
_symmetry.space_group_name_H-M   'P 1'
#
loop_
_entity.id
_entity.type
_entity.pdbx_description
1 polymer ?
#
loop_
_entity_poly.entity_id
_entity_poly.type
_entity_poly.pdbx_seq_one_letter_code
_entity_poly.pdbx_strand_id
1 'polypeptide(L)' 'MASEAKGKIGKFAASLINNGDHLILDASTTVQFLAKYLTSRNNTVVTNSINIASVLSQRKI' A
#
# COMPACT_ATOMS: atom_id res chain seq x y z
N MET A 1 3.49 18.57 -8.02
CA MET A 1 2.02 18.54 -8.28
C MET A 1 1.47 17.11 -8.38
N ALA A 2 1.72 16.33 -9.45
CA ALA A 2 1.12 14.99 -9.60
C ALA A 2 1.56 13.96 -8.53
N SER A 3 2.86 13.93 -8.18
CA SER A 3 3.37 13.03 -7.13
C SER A 3 2.79 13.34 -5.75
N GLU A 4 2.53 14.62 -5.46
CA GLU A 4 1.96 15.04 -4.17
C GLU A 4 0.49 14.64 -4.07
N ALA A 5 -0.29 14.84 -5.13
CA ALA A 5 -1.68 14.40 -5.20
C ALA A 5 -1.79 12.88 -5.05
N LYS A 6 -0.95 12.12 -5.77
CA LYS A 6 -0.87 10.65 -5.63
C LYS A 6 -0.47 10.23 -4.22
N GLY A 7 0.47 10.96 -3.60
CA GLY A 7 0.85 10.75 -2.20
C GLY A 7 -0.30 10.94 -1.23
N LYS A 8 -1.10 12.01 -1.38
CA LYS A 8 -2.30 12.29 -0.57
C LYS A 8 -3.35 11.19 -0.72
N ILE A 9 -3.61 10.76 -1.96
CA ILE A 9 -4.55 9.65 -2.24
C ILE A 9 -4.05 8.35 -1.60
N GLY A 10 -2.78 7.99 -1.82
CA GLY A 10 -2.20 6.78 -1.25
C GLY A 10 -2.22 6.77 0.27
N LYS A 11 -1.91 7.91 0.91
CA LYS A 11 -1.96 8.06 2.37
C LYS A 11 -3.38 7.92 2.91
N PHE A 12 -4.36 8.56 2.26
CA PHE A 12 -5.75 8.44 2.67
C PHE A 12 -6.27 7.01 2.52
N ALA A 13 -6.02 6.37 1.37
CA ALA A 13 -6.41 4.98 1.15
C ALA A 13 -5.76 4.02 2.17
N ALA A 14 -4.49 4.23 2.52
CA ALA A 14 -3.82 3.45 3.56
C ALA A 14 -4.50 3.57 4.94
N SER A 15 -5.08 4.73 5.26
CA SER A 15 -5.77 4.96 6.53
C SER A 15 -7.14 4.28 6.63
N LEU A 16 -7.69 3.81 5.51
CA LEU A 16 -8.96 3.11 5.46
C LEU A 16 -8.82 1.59 5.66
N ILE A 17 -7.59 1.08 5.65
CA ILE A 17 -7.29 -0.36 5.76
C ILE A 17 -7.12 -0.72 7.23
N ASN A 18 -7.80 -1.79 7.65
CA ASN A 18 -7.76 -2.31 9.00
C ASN A 18 -6.75 -3.45 9.12
N ASN A 19 -6.43 -3.82 10.36
CA ASN A 19 -5.61 -5.00 10.64
C ASN A 19 -6.37 -6.27 10.24
N GLY A 20 -5.69 -7.18 9.55
CA GLY A 20 -6.26 -8.46 9.14
C GLY A 20 -7.01 -8.42 7.80
N ASP A 21 -7.02 -7.27 7.11
CA ASP A 21 -7.73 -7.16 5.83
C ASP A 21 -7.07 -8.00 4.73
N HIS A 22 -7.89 -8.48 3.80
CA HIS A 22 -7.46 -9.12 2.55
C HIS A 22 -7.48 -8.09 1.42
N LEU A 23 -6.32 -7.83 0.82
CA LEU A 23 -6.13 -6.75 -0.14
C LEU A 23 -5.66 -7.27 -1.48
N ILE A 24 -6.18 -6.69 -2.56
CA ILE A 24 -5.61 -6.82 -3.91
C ILE A 24 -4.99 -5.47 -4.27
N LEU A 25 -3.69 -5.45 -4.53
CA LEU A 25 -2.94 -4.24 -4.87
C LEU A 25 -2.31 -4.37 -6.26
N ASP A 26 -2.76 -3.54 -7.20
CA ASP A 26 -2.21 -3.52 -8.57
C ASP A 26 -0.92 -2.68 -8.69
N ALA A 27 -0.18 -2.89 -9.77
CA ALA A 27 1.03 -2.17 -10.12
C ALA A 27 0.76 -0.72 -10.55
N SER A 28 0.74 0.23 -9.60
CA SER A 28 0.66 1.65 -9.94
C SER A 28 1.46 2.57 -9.01
N THR A 29 1.83 3.75 -9.51
CA THR A 29 2.57 4.75 -8.70
C THR A 29 1.76 5.26 -7.52
N THR A 30 0.43 5.26 -7.59
CA THR A 30 -0.44 5.71 -6.49
C THR A 30 -0.53 4.63 -5.40
N VAL A 31 -0.66 3.36 -5.80
CA VAL A 31 -0.65 2.22 -4.87
C VAL A 31 0.72 2.06 -4.22
N GLN A 32 1.82 2.43 -4.88
CA GLN A 32 3.14 2.50 -4.24
C GLN A 32 3.17 3.49 -3.07
N PHE A 33 2.47 4.64 -3.16
CA PHE A 33 2.33 5.54 -2.01
C PHE A 33 1.49 4.91 -0.90
N LEU A 34 0.39 4.22 -1.23
CA LEU A 34 -0.40 3.47 -0.24
C LEU A 34 0.47 2.47 0.51
N ALA A 35 1.21 1.61 -0.20
CA ALA A 35 2.09 0.62 0.42
C ALA A 35 3.15 1.26 1.34
N LYS A 36 3.64 2.47 0.99
CA LYS A 36 4.56 3.25 1.83
C LYS A 36 3.89 3.84 3.08
N TYR A 37 2.59 4.11 3.06
CA TYR A 37 1.87 4.69 4.20
C TYR A 37 1.08 3.65 5.02
N LEU A 38 1.04 2.38 4.59
CA LEU A 38 0.28 1.33 5.25
C LEU A 38 0.82 1.05 6.66
N THR A 39 -0.04 1.23 7.67
CA THR A 39 0.29 0.99 9.09
C THR A 39 -0.44 -0.21 9.70
N SER A 40 -1.46 -0.73 9.01
CA SER A 40 -2.18 -1.93 9.41
C SER A 40 -1.28 -3.16 9.35
N ARG A 41 -1.60 -4.16 10.17
CA ARG A 41 -0.79 -5.37 10.40
C ARG A 41 -1.58 -6.63 10.12
N ASN A 42 -0.87 -7.75 9.93
CA ASN A 42 -1.44 -9.07 9.65
C ASN A 42 -2.35 -9.10 8.41
N ASN A 43 -2.11 -8.24 7.43
CA ASN A 43 -2.90 -8.19 6.21
C ASN A 43 -2.44 -9.27 5.22
N THR A 44 -3.39 -9.88 4.52
CA THR A 44 -3.08 -10.77 3.40
C THR A 44 -3.15 -9.98 2.10
N VAL A 45 -2.05 -9.93 1.35
CA VAL A 45 -1.96 -9.11 0.14
C VAL A 45 -1.67 -9.96 -1.09
N VAL A 46 -2.49 -9.80 -2.14
CA VAL A 46 -2.21 -10.30 -3.49
C VAL A 46 -1.80 -9.12 -4.35
N THR A 47 -0.65 -9.22 -5.02
CA THR A 47 -0.17 -8.16 -5.92
C THR A 47 0.56 -8.75 -7.11
N ASN A 48 0.38 -8.14 -8.29
CA ASN A 48 1.15 -8.41 -9.50
C ASN A 48 2.43 -7.55 -9.59
N SER A 49 2.80 -6.81 -8.53
CA SER A 49 3.92 -5.86 -8.55
C SER A 49 5.04 -6.27 -7.60
N ILE A 50 6.21 -6.59 -8.16
CA ILE A 50 7.43 -6.88 -7.39
C ILE A 50 7.82 -5.70 -6.51
N ASN A 51 7.63 -4.46 -6.99
CA ASN A 51 7.95 -3.26 -6.23
C ASN A 51 7.06 -3.12 -4.98
N ILE A 52 5.76 -3.40 -5.10
CA ILE A 52 4.84 -3.38 -3.96
C ILE A 52 5.19 -4.50 -2.99
N ALA A 53 5.40 -5.72 -3.49
CA ALA A 53 5.80 -6.87 -2.67
C ALA A 53 7.08 -6.57 -1.88
N SER A 54 8.09 -5.98 -2.53
CA SER A 54 9.35 -5.59 -1.88
C SER A 54 9.13 -4.56 -0.77
N VAL A 55 8.38 -3.48 -1.03
CA VAL A 55 8.05 -2.45 -0.03
C VAL A 55 7.33 -3.02 1.19
N LEU A 56 6.39 -3.95 0.97
CA LEU A 56 5.63 -4.57 2.06
C LEU A 56 6.47 -5.61 2.82
N SER A 57 7.31 -6.39 2.14
CA SER A 57 8.15 -7.43 2.77
C SER A 57 9.19 -6.89 3.76
N GLN A 58 9.61 -5.64 3.59
CA GLN A 58 10.54 -4.97 4.50
C GLN A 58 9.86 -4.46 5.78
N ARG A 59 8.52 -4.51 5.84
CA ARG A 59 7.76 -4.17 7.04
C ARG A 59 7.58 -5.44 7.85
N LYS A 60 7.72 -5.32 9.18
CA LYS A 60 7.20 -6.33 10.11
C LYS A 60 5.67 -6.21 10.10
N ILE A 61 5.04 -6.70 9.03
CA ILE A 61 3.58 -6.84 8.89
C ILE A 61 3.08 -7.96 9.78
#